data_AF-A0A0C2GAB3-F1
#
_entry.id   AF-A0A0C2GAB3-F1
#
_cell.length_a   1.000
_cell.length_b   1.000
_cell.length_c   1.000
_cell.angle_alpha   90.00
_cell.angle_beta   90.00
_cell.angle_gamma   90.00
#
_symmetry.space_group_name_H-M   'P 1'
#
loop_
_entity.id
_entity.type
_entity.pdbx_description
1 polymer ?
#
loop_
_entity_poly.entity_id
_entity_poly.type
_entity_poly.pdbx_seq_one_letter_code
_entity_poly.pdbx_strand_id
1 'polypeptide(L)' 'VVGSSLLIVHDSEKVNCWMIDFAKSSPVESPKTLNHRSPWVPGNSEDGYLTGIDNLVKILEDMPPVEVRATEELR' A
#
# COMPACT_ATOMS: atom_id res chain seq x y z
N VAL A 1 10.57 -4.09 -4.88
CA VAL A 1 9.37 -4.65 -4.20
C VAL A 1 8.31 -4.90 -5.26
N VAL A 2 8.13 -6.15 -5.69
CA VAL A 2 7.23 -6.49 -6.80
C VAL A 2 6.30 -7.61 -6.38
N GLY A 3 5.02 -7.48 -6.73
CA GLY A 3 3.99 -8.50 -6.44
C GLY A 3 3.58 -8.62 -4.98
N SER A 4 4.02 -7.69 -4.12
CA SER A 4 3.57 -7.55 -2.74
C SER A 4 2.22 -6.83 -2.66
N SER A 5 1.52 -7.01 -1.55
CA SER A 5 0.26 -6.31 -1.26
C SER A 5 0.32 -5.58 0.07
N LEU A 6 -0.56 -4.57 0.23
CA LEU A 6 -0.94 -4.06 1.54
C LEU A 6 -2.20 -4.79 2.02
N LEU A 7 -2.11 -5.43 3.19
CA LEU A 7 -3.23 -6.02 3.89
C LEU A 7 -3.72 -5.04 4.95
N ILE A 8 -4.90 -4.46 4.72
CA ILE A 8 -5.58 -3.59 5.68
C ILE A 8 -6.67 -4.42 6.36
N VAL A 9 -6.63 -4.48 7.68
CA VAL A 9 -7.63 -5.17 8.50
C VAL A 9 -8.15 -4.19 9.54
N HIS A 10 -9.47 -4.11 9.67
CA HIS A 10 -10.12 -3.27 10.66
C HIS A 10 -11.22 -4.04 11.39
N ASP A 11 -11.45 -3.67 12.64
CA ASP A 11 -12.60 -4.03 13.44
C ASP A 11 -13.28 -2.76 13.99
N SER A 12 -14.16 -2.89 14.99
CA SER A 12 -14.86 -1.75 15.59
C SER A 12 -13.97 -0.83 16.44
N GLU A 13 -12.78 -1.28 16.86
CA GLU A 13 -11.89 -0.56 17.77
C GLU A 13 -10.56 -0.17 17.12
N LYS A 14 -10.08 -0.94 16.14
CA LYS A 14 -8.71 -0.86 15.61
C LYS A 14 -8.67 -1.02 14.11
N VAL A 15 -7.68 -0.35 13.51
CA VAL A 15 -7.26 -0.54 12.12
C VAL A 15 -5.76 -0.81 12.09
N ASN A 16 -5.34 -1.73 11.24
CA ASN A 16 -3.93 -2.02 11.03
C ASN A 16 -3.65 -2.26 9.54
N CYS A 17 -2.40 -2.07 9.16
CA CYS A 17 -1.92 -2.23 7.79
C CYS A 17 -0.54 -2.90 7.79
N TRP A 18 -0.37 -3.94 6.98
CA TRP A 18 0.89 -4.67 6.83
C TRP A 18 1.25 -4.89 5.37
N MET A 19 2.55 -4.92 5.08
CA MET A 19 3.05 -5.42 3.80
C MET A 19 3.15 -6.95 3.84
N ILE A 20 2.66 -7.60 2.80
CA ILE A 20 2.68 -9.07 2.65
C ILE A 20 3.21 -9.48 1.26
N ASP A 21 3.43 -10.79 1.06
CA ASP A 21 3.80 -11.42 -0.21
C ASP A 21 5.13 -10.95 -0.83
N PHE A 22 6.22 -11.13 -0.08
CA PHE A 22 7.57 -10.76 -0.51
C PHE A 22 8.27 -11.79 -1.42
N ALA A 23 7.59 -12.84 -1.86
CA ALA A 23 8.21 -13.95 -2.61
C ALA A 23 8.91 -13.52 -3.91
N LYS A 24 8.48 -12.41 -4.53
CA LYS A 24 9.10 -11.82 -5.73
C LYS A 24 9.89 -10.54 -5.44
N SER A 25 10.10 -10.21 -4.17
CA SER A 25 10.91 -9.06 -3.77
C SER A 25 12.36 -9.49 -3.57
N SER A 26 13.25 -8.93 -4.40
CA SER A 26 14.69 -9.16 -4.33
C SER A 26 15.43 -7.89 -3.98
N PRO A 27 16.61 -7.99 -3.32
CA PRO A 27 17.51 -6.86 -3.17
C PRO A 27 17.99 -6.34 -4.52
N VAL A 28 18.25 -5.04 -4.60
CA VAL A 28 18.91 -4.44 -5.76
C VAL A 28 20.42 -4.52 -5.56
N GLU A 29 21.15 -4.72 -6.66
CA GLU A 29 22.61 -4.75 -6.65
C GLU A 29 23.20 -3.38 -6.28
N SER A 30 24.07 -3.37 -5.27
CA SER A 30 24.86 -2.19 -4.89
C SER A 30 25.72 -1.69 -6.07
N PRO A 31 25.89 -0.36 -6.27
CA PRO A 31 25.47 0.75 -5.40
C PRO A 31 24.09 1.32 -5.74
N LYS A 32 23.28 0.63 -6.56
CA LYS A 32 22.01 1.17 -7.03
C LYS A 32 21.01 1.25 -5.88
N THR A 33 20.24 2.32 -5.86
CA THR A 33 19.10 2.52 -4.99
C THR A 33 17.88 2.85 -5.83
N LEU A 34 16.69 2.49 -5.33
CA LEU A 34 15.42 2.82 -5.94
C LEU A 34 14.75 3.93 -5.12
N ASN A 35 14.09 4.86 -5.80
CA ASN A 35 13.25 5.84 -5.11
C ASN A 35 11.78 5.40 -5.04
N HIS A 36 11.43 4.29 -5.72
CA HIS A 36 10.10 3.68 -5.74
C HIS A 36 9.00 4.60 -6.30
N ARG A 37 9.39 5.67 -6.98
CA ARG A 37 8.49 6.69 -7.54
C ARG A 37 8.73 7.01 -9.01
N SER A 38 9.96 6.83 -9.47
CA SER A 38 10.31 7.05 -10.87
C SER A 38 9.63 5.98 -11.73
N PRO A 39 9.15 6.32 -12.94
CA PRO A 39 8.57 5.32 -13.83
C PRO A 39 9.52 4.17 -14.10
N TRP A 40 8.99 2.95 -14.13
CA TRP A 40 9.77 1.79 -14.54
C TRP A 40 10.19 1.93 -16.01
N VAL A 41 11.47 1.68 -16.27
CA VAL A 41 12.00 1.45 -17.61
C VAL A 41 12.92 0.24 -17.58
N PRO A 42 13.08 -0.50 -18.70
CA PRO A 42 14.01 -1.61 -18.75
C PRO A 42 15.41 -1.22 -18.24
N GLY A 43 15.87 -1.88 -17.17
CA GLY A 43 17.20 -1.69 -16.58
C GLY A 43 17.28 -0.78 -15.35
N ASN A 44 16.25 0.02 -15.03
CA ASN A 44 16.27 0.86 -13.83
C ASN A 44 15.75 0.15 -12.56
N SER A 45 15.05 -0.98 -12.73
CA SER A 45 14.49 -1.80 -11.64
C SER A 45 13.49 -1.08 -10.73
N GLU A 46 12.95 0.07 -11.13
CA GLU A 46 11.91 0.77 -10.38
C GLU A 46 10.61 -0.05 -10.33
N ASP A 47 9.88 0.06 -9.23
CA ASP A 47 8.67 -0.74 -8.99
C ASP A 47 7.40 0.11 -8.82
N GLY A 48 7.54 1.43 -8.69
CA GLY A 48 6.42 2.35 -8.49
C GLY A 48 5.67 2.12 -7.18
N TYR A 49 6.27 1.42 -6.20
CA TYR A 49 5.59 1.04 -4.97
C TYR A 49 5.08 2.27 -4.21
N LEU A 50 5.93 3.28 -4.02
CA LEU A 50 5.54 4.50 -3.30
C LEU A 50 4.60 5.38 -4.13
N THR A 51 4.69 5.38 -5.45
CA THR A 51 3.64 6.01 -6.29
C THR A 51 2.27 5.38 -6.05
N GLY A 52 2.21 4.06 -5.93
CA GLY A 52 0.98 3.35 -5.57
C GLY A 52 0.43 3.77 -4.20
N ILE A 53 1.30 3.88 -3.20
CA ILE A 53 0.92 4.37 -1.86
C ILE A 53 0.44 5.81 -1.90
N ASP A 54 1.16 6.71 -2.58
CA ASP A 54 0.77 8.12 -2.71
C ASP A 54 -0.64 8.25 -3.32
N ASN A 55 -0.94 7.43 -4.34
CA ASN A 55 -2.27 7.37 -4.94
C ASN A 55 -3.33 6.79 -4.00
N LEU A 56 -3.01 5.74 -3.24
CA LEU A 56 -3.93 5.15 -2.26
C LEU A 56 -4.30 6.16 -1.17
N VAL A 57 -3.30 6.86 -0.61
CA VAL A 57 -3.52 7.90 0.40
C VAL A 57 -4.43 8.99 -0.18
N LYS A 58 -4.12 9.47 -1.38
CA LYS A 58 -4.96 10.47 -2.05
C LYS A 58 -6.42 10.02 -2.20
N ILE A 59 -6.64 8.79 -2.64
CA ILE A 59 -8.00 8.24 -2.76
C ILE A 59 -8.72 8.24 -1.40
N LEU A 60 -8.04 7.81 -0.33
CA LEU A 60 -8.61 7.77 1.01
C LEU A 60 -8.90 9.17 1.59
N GLU A 61 -8.06 10.16 1.28
CA GLU A 61 -8.27 11.57 1.67
C GLU A 61 -9.41 12.22 0.89
N ASP A 62 -9.58 11.86 -0.38
CA ASP A 62 -10.65 12.35 -1.25
C ASP A 62 -12.00 11.66 -0.97
N MET A 63 -12.04 10.60 -0.15
CA MET A 63 -13.29 9.91 0.18
C MET A 63 -14.20 10.81 1.03
N PRO A 64 -15.51 10.88 0.70
CA PRO A 64 -16.46 11.64 1.50
C PRO A 64 -16.58 11.04 2.91
N PRO A 65 -16.97 11.84 3.92
CA PRO A 65 -17.24 11.33 5.25
C PRO A 65 -18.27 10.20 5.17
N VAL A 66 -17.90 9.02 5.67
CA VAL A 66 -18.83 7.90 5.77
C VAL A 66 -19.76 8.18 6.95
N GLU A 67 -21.07 8.26 6.70
CA GLU A 67 -22.05 8.23 7.78
C GLU A 67 -21.96 6.87 8.49
N VAL A 68 -21.35 6.86 9.68
CA VAL A 68 -21.30 5.67 10.52
C VAL A 68 -22.71 5.45 11.07
N ARG A 69 -23.45 4.53 10.45
CA ARG A 69 -24.69 4.03 11.06
C ARG A 69 -24.29 3.16 12.24
N ALA A 70 -24.73 3.55 13.44
CA ALA A 70 -24.60 2.70 14.61
C ALA A 70 -25.28 1.37 14.32
N THR A 71 -24.51 0.28 14.26
CA THR A 71 -25.06 -1.07 14.28
C THR A 71 -25.46 -1.36 15.71
N GLU A 72 -26.65 -0.92 16.11
CA GLU A 72 -27.38 -1.65 17.14
C GLU A 72 -27.79 -3.00 16.55
N GLU A 73 -27.76 -4.04 17.39
CA GLU A 73 -28.12 -5.44 17.10
C GLU A 73 -27.00 -6.34 16.54
N LEU A 74 -26.23 -6.91 17.47
CA LEU A 74 -26.15 -8.35 17.70
C LEU A 74 -25.49 -8.58 19.07
N ARG A 75 -26.32 -8.50 20.13
CA ARG A 75 -26.07 -9.14 21.42
C ARG A 75 -26.86 -10.44 21.47
#